data_AF-A0A2A6B6E7-F1
#
_entry.id   AF-A0A2A6B6E7-F1
#
_cell.length_a   1.000
_cell.length_b   1.000
_cell.length_c   1.000
_cell.angle_alpha   90.00
_cell.angle_beta   90.00
_cell.angle_gamma   90.00
#
_symmetry.space_group_name_H-M   'P 1'
#
loop_
_entity.id
_entity.type
_entity.pdbx_description
1 polymer ?
#
loop_
_entity_poly.entity_id
_entity_poly.type
_entity_poly.pdbx_seq_one_letter_code
_entity_poly.pdbx_strand_id
1 'polypeptide(L)'
;MSQEFYPYLMITADIILVTTLPLLLRLLTILLSRNKQFIGLESDFYRCLTHILTVDFVSALISILIVEPATYGIFRDFYENNSGWLSKIVIFHSSILSTLSVYFHSIIAFNRLTAILFTLNYQKIWTPRRMRYLHFTGWFLSIFLSLPLIWPIRGSCAIVKSPFGVRGLSFVLISSEANISYQAPPVVIAAFIEILILISYCIMVANVSKYKEIAKAVIRTTAASVFMCTSGWFLIIFVAAASYYGHAYNGDLFSLEVYYALFKIGYAVNGSITSWVTLIIFRDALSKMSQRSKINFRFDLEFSRVSIVLAYLKLIRAIQDQPDQQLKVVKDDWTCPLYLFQSHAISISSNKRGSDAFHLSILSYSPIFSFSLPNFSLQSPLCSLYLVPSILYLLFSSLPHLLYKPTTLFLPPPSFISSMPSYKLSYFPGRGLGEVSRQMFHLSGTPFEDHRVTMEDWPKYKDTTPFGQMPVLFVDGKPLPQSFAIARYLANLFGFAGKTPFEAAWVDALADQYKDYLNEIRGFLVVAYGFADGDKEKLKKEMAEPAIHKFYSILEKRAKDNGSNGHFVGNSLTWIDLIISDHIGVLEGHIPNAISAFPLVNEIRKKTTSNPKLKEWIDKRPVTPF
;
A
#
# COMPACT_ATOMS: atom_id res chain seq x y z
N MET A 1 -20.50 17.43 -12.18
CA MET A 1 -19.30 18.23 -11.82
C MET A 1 -18.23 17.89 -12.87
N SER A 2 -17.60 18.86 -13.53
CA SER A 2 -16.63 18.58 -14.61
C SER A 2 -15.31 18.04 -14.05
N GLN A 3 -14.54 17.33 -14.87
CA GLN A 3 -13.19 16.82 -14.50
C GLN A 3 -12.25 17.96 -14.09
N GLU A 4 -12.48 19.18 -14.57
CA GLU A 4 -11.71 20.38 -14.22
C GLU A 4 -11.70 20.69 -12.72
N PHE A 5 -12.74 20.30 -11.96
CA PHE A 5 -12.78 20.53 -10.51
C PHE A 5 -11.95 19.52 -9.70
N TYR A 6 -11.63 18.35 -10.26
CA TYR A 6 -10.93 17.28 -9.54
C TYR A 6 -9.59 17.73 -8.91
N PRO A 7 -8.69 18.43 -9.63
CA PRO A 7 -7.42 18.89 -9.04
C PRO A 7 -7.62 19.91 -7.93
N TYR A 8 -8.52 20.89 -8.09
CA TYR A 8 -8.78 21.90 -7.07
C TYR A 8 -9.29 21.31 -5.76
N LEU A 9 -10.18 20.31 -5.84
CA LEU A 9 -10.69 19.60 -4.67
C LEU A 9 -9.58 18.82 -3.96
N MET A 10 -8.71 18.12 -4.71
CA MET A 10 -7.57 17.38 -4.18
C MET A 10 -6.57 18.32 -3.46
N ILE A 11 -6.19 19.44 -4.10
CA ILE A 11 -5.33 20.47 -3.50
C ILE A 11 -5.96 21.05 -2.23
N THR A 12 -7.28 21.28 -2.23
CA THR A 12 -7.99 21.86 -1.08
C THR A 12 -7.90 20.93 0.15
N ALA A 13 -8.06 19.62 -0.04
CA ALA A 13 -7.86 18.64 1.02
C ALA A 13 -6.43 18.69 1.61
N ASP A 14 -5.42 18.84 0.75
CA ASP A 14 -4.03 18.92 1.18
C ASP A 14 -3.72 20.21 1.95
N ILE A 15 -4.26 21.35 1.50
CA ILE A 15 -4.17 22.63 2.23
C ILE A 15 -4.78 22.48 3.63
N ILE A 16 -5.93 21.81 3.78
CA ILE A 16 -6.55 21.57 5.09
C ILE A 16 -5.62 20.77 6.01
N LEU A 17 -5.01 19.69 5.51
CA LEU A 17 -4.05 18.88 6.29
C LEU A 17 -2.80 19.68 6.66
N VAL A 18 -2.15 20.33 5.69
CA VAL A 18 -0.91 21.09 5.86
C VAL A 18 -1.09 22.29 6.79
N THR A 19 -2.22 23.01 6.71
CA THR A 19 -2.53 24.13 7.62
C THR A 19 -2.87 23.68 9.04
N THR A 20 -3.38 22.45 9.20
CA THR A 20 -3.79 21.92 10.51
C THR A 20 -2.65 21.22 11.25
N LEU A 21 -1.66 20.63 10.57
CA LEU A 21 -0.53 19.94 11.21
C LEU A 21 0.21 20.79 12.29
N PRO A 22 0.53 22.09 12.07
CA PRO A 22 1.13 22.92 13.11
C PRO A 22 0.19 23.19 14.31
N LEU A 23 -1.13 23.21 14.08
CA LEU A 23 -2.12 23.37 15.13
C LEU A 23 -2.21 22.10 15.99
N LEU A 24 -2.26 20.92 15.36
CA LEU A 24 -2.22 19.61 16.02
C LEU A 24 -1.00 19.50 16.95
N LEU A 25 0.21 19.74 16.42
CA LEU A 25 1.46 19.72 17.19
C LEU A 25 1.42 20.66 18.40
N ARG A 26 0.91 21.89 18.20
CA ARG A 26 0.79 22.89 19.28
C ARG A 26 -0.22 22.47 20.35
N LEU A 27 -1.40 22.00 19.96
CA LEU A 27 -2.42 21.52 20.89
C LEU A 27 -1.90 20.35 21.72
N LEU A 28 -1.26 19.35 21.09
CA LEU A 28 -0.61 18.25 21.79
C LEU A 28 0.47 18.73 22.76
N THR A 29 1.33 19.67 22.35
CA THR A 29 2.37 20.24 23.23
C THR A 29 1.77 20.91 24.47
N ILE A 30 0.68 21.68 24.29
CA ILE A 30 -0.05 22.33 25.38
C ILE A 30 -0.69 21.28 26.30
N LEU A 31 -1.37 20.29 25.74
CA LEU A 31 -2.09 19.26 26.49
C LEU A 31 -1.14 18.33 27.26
N LEU A 32 -0.01 17.92 26.67
CA LEU A 32 0.98 17.03 27.30
C LEU A 32 1.84 17.75 28.37
N SER A 33 1.78 19.07 28.47
CA SER A 33 2.56 19.85 29.44
C SER A 33 2.28 19.48 30.90
N ARG A 34 3.28 19.64 31.78
CA ARG A 34 3.19 19.20 33.19
C ARG A 34 2.19 20.01 34.05
N ASN A 35 1.78 21.20 33.63
CA ASN A 35 0.93 22.12 34.41
C ASN A 35 -0.58 21.78 34.33
N LYS A 36 -0.94 20.56 34.72
CA LYS A 36 -2.30 20.00 34.56
C LYS A 36 -3.37 20.58 35.50
N GLN A 37 -3.01 21.42 36.48
CA GLN A 37 -3.94 21.94 37.50
C GLN A 37 -4.90 23.06 37.00
N PHE A 38 -4.66 23.67 35.84
CA PHE A 38 -5.36 24.89 35.42
C PHE A 38 -6.25 24.74 34.17
N ILE A 39 -6.56 23.51 33.78
CA ILE A 39 -7.13 23.21 32.47
C ILE A 39 -8.53 23.83 32.29
N GLY A 40 -9.39 23.83 33.31
CA GLY A 40 -10.77 24.38 33.23
C GLY A 40 -11.74 23.56 32.36
N LEU A 41 -11.24 22.59 31.61
CA LEU A 41 -12.00 21.44 31.11
C LEU A 41 -12.00 20.31 32.16
N GLU A 42 -13.01 19.45 32.08
CA GLU A 42 -13.09 18.24 32.91
C GLU A 42 -11.96 17.26 32.57
N SER A 43 -11.44 16.58 33.60
CA SER A 43 -10.19 15.81 33.50
C SER A 43 -10.26 14.55 32.63
N ASP A 44 -11.48 14.06 32.39
CA ASP A 44 -11.84 12.95 31.51
C ASP A 44 -11.93 13.41 30.05
N PHE A 45 -12.64 14.51 29.78
CA PHE A 45 -12.73 15.15 28.46
C PHE A 45 -11.34 15.53 27.92
N TYR A 46 -10.52 16.20 28.73
CA TYR A 46 -9.15 16.60 28.37
C TYR A 46 -8.25 15.39 28.01
N ARG A 47 -8.38 14.27 28.72
CA ARG A 47 -7.61 13.04 28.41
C ARG A 47 -8.04 12.45 27.08
N CYS A 48 -9.34 12.35 26.85
CA CYS A 48 -9.87 11.79 25.61
C CYS A 48 -9.49 12.65 24.40
N LEU A 49 -9.63 13.97 24.52
CA LEU A 49 -9.18 14.94 23.53
C LEU A 49 -7.68 14.82 23.21
N THR A 50 -6.84 14.58 24.24
CA THR A 50 -5.40 14.34 24.03
C THR A 50 -5.15 13.10 23.17
N HIS A 51 -5.90 12.02 23.37
CA HIS A 51 -5.77 10.80 22.58
C HIS A 51 -6.30 10.97 21.14
N ILE A 52 -7.43 11.66 20.94
CA ILE A 52 -7.94 11.98 19.59
C ILE A 52 -6.90 12.79 18.81
N LEU A 53 -6.44 13.92 19.36
CA LEU A 53 -5.45 14.76 18.70
C LEU A 53 -4.11 14.05 18.45
N THR A 54 -3.79 13.01 19.24
CA THR A 54 -2.60 12.15 18.99
C THR A 54 -2.81 11.30 17.74
N VAL A 55 -3.99 10.70 17.60
CA VAL A 55 -4.37 9.92 16.42
C VAL A 55 -4.42 10.81 15.17
N ASP A 56 -5.08 11.95 15.24
CA ASP A 56 -5.20 12.91 14.14
C ASP A 56 -3.82 13.45 13.70
N PHE A 57 -2.91 13.73 14.65
CA PHE A 57 -1.54 14.15 14.36
C PHE A 57 -0.73 13.08 13.62
N VAL A 58 -0.80 11.82 14.06
CA VAL A 58 -0.10 10.71 13.38
C VAL A 58 -0.69 10.49 11.98
N SER A 59 -2.01 10.59 11.82
CA SER A 59 -2.69 10.47 10.51
C SER A 59 -2.31 11.59 9.55
N ALA A 60 -2.31 12.85 10.00
CA ALA A 60 -1.86 13.98 9.19
C ALA A 60 -0.39 13.85 8.79
N LEU A 61 0.48 13.38 9.70
CA LEU A 61 1.90 13.16 9.42
C LEU A 61 2.12 12.07 8.36
N ILE A 62 1.43 10.93 8.45
CA ILE A 62 1.51 9.85 7.45
C ILE A 62 0.96 10.32 6.10
N SER A 63 -0.12 11.09 6.10
CA SER A 63 -0.70 11.64 4.87
C SER A 63 0.30 12.56 4.16
N ILE A 64 0.80 13.59 4.86
CA ILE A 64 1.68 14.62 4.29
C ILE A 64 3.07 14.08 3.91
N LEU A 65 3.63 13.11 4.64
CA LEU A 65 4.99 12.59 4.39
C LEU A 65 5.04 11.33 3.52
N ILE A 66 3.94 10.58 3.37
CA ILE A 66 3.94 9.30 2.65
C ILE A 66 2.87 9.27 1.57
N VAL A 67 1.60 9.48 1.92
CA VAL A 67 0.48 9.26 0.99
C VAL A 67 0.48 10.29 -0.13
N GLU A 68 0.51 11.58 0.21
CA GLU A 68 0.37 12.64 -0.79
C GLU A 68 1.59 12.75 -1.72
N PRO A 69 2.84 12.77 -1.24
CA PRO A 69 3.99 12.88 -2.16
C PRO A 69 4.07 11.69 -3.12
N ALA A 70 3.79 10.47 -2.64
CA ALA A 70 3.72 9.28 -3.48
C ALA A 70 2.59 9.38 -4.53
N THR A 71 1.40 9.85 -4.13
CA THR A 71 0.24 10.02 -5.03
C THR A 71 0.50 11.07 -6.12
N TYR A 72 1.23 12.14 -5.80
CA TYR A 72 1.65 13.15 -6.78
C TYR A 72 2.89 12.76 -7.62
N GLY A 73 3.56 11.64 -7.31
CA GLY A 73 4.76 11.16 -8.02
C GLY A 73 6.07 11.83 -7.59
N ILE A 74 6.06 12.55 -6.47
CA ILE A 74 7.24 13.17 -5.86
C ILE A 74 8.13 12.07 -5.29
N PHE A 75 9.42 12.05 -5.62
CA PHE A 75 10.37 11.00 -5.21
C PHE A 75 9.86 9.57 -5.47
N ARG A 76 9.14 9.37 -6.59
CA ARG A 76 8.52 8.08 -6.95
C ARG A 76 9.46 6.88 -6.73
N ASP A 77 10.69 6.94 -7.25
CA ASP A 77 11.69 5.87 -7.12
C ASP A 77 11.94 5.47 -5.66
N PHE A 78 11.94 6.42 -4.72
CA PHE A 78 12.08 6.14 -3.29
C PHE A 78 10.85 5.37 -2.76
N TYR A 79 9.65 5.87 -3.05
CA TYR A 79 8.39 5.27 -2.57
C TYR A 79 8.10 3.90 -3.19
N GLU A 80 8.49 3.69 -4.46
CA GLU A 80 8.36 2.42 -5.19
C GLU A 80 9.28 1.34 -4.57
N ASN A 81 10.57 1.66 -4.39
CA ASN A 81 11.55 0.77 -3.77
C ASN A 81 11.24 0.44 -2.30
N ASN A 82 10.58 1.34 -1.57
CA ASN A 82 10.21 1.16 -0.16
C ASN A 82 8.76 0.68 0.06
N SER A 83 8.01 0.43 -1.03
CA SER A 83 6.57 0.13 -0.99
C SER A 83 6.21 -1.08 -0.10
N GLY A 84 7.10 -2.06 0.00
CA GLY A 84 6.89 -3.28 0.81
C GLY A 84 6.67 -3.05 2.31
N TRP A 85 7.23 -1.97 2.89
CA TRP A 85 7.00 -1.59 4.29
C TRP A 85 6.14 -0.33 4.42
N LEU A 86 6.26 0.63 3.48
CA LEU A 86 5.45 1.84 3.47
C LEU A 86 3.95 1.52 3.32
N SER A 87 3.58 0.53 2.51
CA SER A 87 2.15 0.20 2.38
C SER A 87 1.54 -0.35 3.66
N LYS A 88 2.33 -1.04 4.50
CA LYS A 88 1.89 -1.50 5.82
C LYS A 88 1.54 -0.32 6.74
N ILE A 89 2.31 0.76 6.67
CA ILE A 89 2.06 2.01 7.42
C ILE A 89 0.81 2.71 6.88
N VAL A 90 0.66 2.81 5.55
CA VAL A 90 -0.51 3.46 4.93
C VAL A 90 -1.79 2.66 5.17
N ILE A 91 -1.71 1.33 5.21
CA ILE A 91 -2.83 0.46 5.57
C ILE A 91 -3.16 0.61 7.07
N PHE A 92 -2.17 0.58 7.97
CA PHE A 92 -2.39 0.86 9.40
C PHE A 92 -3.08 2.22 9.63
N HIS A 93 -2.65 3.26 8.90
CA HIS A 93 -3.23 4.59 8.92
C HIS A 93 -4.69 4.61 8.45
N SER A 94 -4.97 4.09 7.25
CA SER A 94 -6.31 4.13 6.65
C SER A 94 -7.33 3.22 7.35
N SER A 95 -6.88 2.19 8.07
CA SER A 95 -7.74 1.20 8.74
C SER A 95 -7.79 1.34 10.27
N ILE A 96 -6.73 0.90 10.94
CA ILE A 96 -6.68 0.78 12.41
C ILE A 96 -6.71 2.16 13.05
N LEU A 97 -5.87 3.08 12.56
CA LEU A 97 -5.73 4.41 13.15
C LEU A 97 -7.00 5.26 12.94
N SER A 98 -7.67 5.14 11.79
CA SER A 98 -8.97 5.78 11.55
C SER A 98 -10.06 5.25 12.49
N THR A 99 -10.16 3.93 12.66
CA THR A 99 -11.12 3.30 13.60
C THR A 99 -10.82 3.68 15.05
N LEU A 100 -9.55 3.81 15.42
CA LEU A 100 -9.13 4.27 16.74
C LEU A 100 -9.58 5.72 17.02
N SER A 101 -9.56 6.60 16.00
CA SER A 101 -10.10 7.96 16.14
C SER A 101 -11.60 7.91 16.46
N VAL A 102 -12.37 7.16 15.68
CA VAL A 102 -13.83 7.01 15.87
C VAL A 102 -14.15 6.37 17.23
N TYR A 103 -13.35 5.40 17.68
CA TYR A 103 -13.45 4.83 19.03
C TYR A 103 -13.32 5.88 20.13
N PHE A 104 -12.33 6.77 20.06
CA PHE A 104 -12.17 7.84 21.05
C PHE A 104 -13.27 8.91 20.97
N HIS A 105 -13.74 9.26 19.77
CA HIS A 105 -14.91 10.13 19.60
C HIS A 105 -16.16 9.54 20.26
N SER A 106 -16.37 8.21 20.17
CA SER A 106 -17.47 7.52 20.88
C SER A 106 -17.38 7.65 22.40
N ILE A 107 -16.17 7.58 22.98
CA ILE A 107 -15.97 7.78 24.42
C ILE A 107 -16.43 9.18 24.83
N ILE A 108 -16.08 10.23 24.08
CA ILE A 108 -16.54 11.60 24.37
C ILE A 108 -18.07 11.69 24.22
N ALA A 109 -18.65 11.15 23.15
CA ALA A 109 -20.10 11.19 22.92
C ALA A 109 -20.89 10.54 24.06
N PHE A 110 -20.53 9.32 24.48
CA PHE A 110 -21.17 8.64 25.61
C PHE A 110 -20.92 9.34 26.96
N ASN A 111 -19.73 9.91 27.15
CA ASN A 111 -19.38 10.68 28.33
C ASN A 111 -20.24 11.94 28.49
N ARG A 112 -20.52 12.66 27.39
CA ARG A 112 -21.40 13.83 27.38
C ARG A 112 -22.89 13.44 27.44
N LEU A 113 -23.30 12.36 26.77
CA LEU A 113 -24.66 11.81 26.87
C LEU A 113 -25.04 11.52 28.33
N THR A 114 -24.20 10.76 29.03
CA THR A 114 -24.43 10.37 30.42
C THR A 114 -24.35 11.55 31.39
N ALA A 115 -23.58 12.60 31.09
CA ALA A 115 -23.59 13.84 31.87
C ALA A 115 -24.95 14.58 31.79
N ILE A 116 -25.67 14.46 30.68
CA ILE A 116 -27.02 15.04 30.49
C ILE A 116 -28.11 14.13 31.07
N LEU A 117 -27.98 12.81 30.93
CA LEU A 117 -28.97 11.87 31.46
C LEU A 117 -28.85 11.69 32.99
N PHE A 118 -27.64 11.76 33.55
CA PHE A 118 -27.33 11.43 34.95
C PHE A 118 -26.51 12.54 35.63
N THR A 119 -27.02 13.78 35.60
CA THR A 119 -26.36 15.02 36.04
C THR A 119 -25.56 14.93 37.34
N LEU A 120 -26.10 14.26 38.37
CA LEU A 120 -25.45 14.10 39.69
C LEU A 120 -24.51 12.88 39.83
N ASN A 121 -24.57 11.90 38.92
CA ASN A 121 -23.91 10.60 39.09
C ASN A 121 -22.97 10.19 37.94
N TYR A 122 -22.94 10.89 36.80
CA TYR A 122 -22.12 10.51 35.64
C TYR A 122 -20.61 10.37 35.97
N GLN A 123 -20.08 11.16 36.91
CA GLN A 123 -18.67 11.06 37.34
C GLN A 123 -18.33 9.70 38.00
N LYS A 124 -19.32 9.01 38.58
CA LYS A 124 -19.17 7.62 39.08
C LYS A 124 -19.07 6.60 37.94
N ILE A 125 -19.61 6.93 36.76
CA ILE A 125 -19.43 6.14 35.54
C ILE A 125 -18.01 6.36 35.00
N TRP A 126 -17.62 7.62 34.81
CA TRP A 126 -16.39 8.04 34.12
C TRP A 126 -15.19 8.29 35.06
N THR A 127 -14.95 7.35 35.98
CA THR A 127 -13.84 7.49 36.92
C THR A 127 -12.47 7.55 36.19
N PRO A 128 -11.46 8.26 36.74
CA PRO A 128 -10.13 8.32 36.14
C PRO A 128 -9.44 6.96 35.94
N ARG A 129 -9.89 5.91 36.66
CA ARG A 129 -9.44 4.52 36.49
C ARG A 129 -10.09 3.87 35.27
N ARG A 130 -11.43 3.95 35.13
CA ARG A 130 -12.15 3.43 33.95
C ARG A 130 -11.71 4.13 32.66
N MET A 131 -11.55 5.45 32.70
CA MET A 131 -11.02 6.19 31.56
C MET A 131 -9.63 5.69 31.13
N ARG A 132 -8.71 5.39 32.06
CA ARG A 132 -7.40 4.81 31.67
C ARG A 132 -7.54 3.45 31.01
N TYR A 133 -8.43 2.57 31.50
CA TYR A 133 -8.66 1.27 30.89
C TYR A 133 -9.23 1.40 29.48
N LEU A 134 -10.24 2.25 29.24
CA LEU A 134 -10.81 2.45 27.89
C LEU A 134 -9.75 2.92 26.89
N HIS A 135 -8.95 3.94 27.23
CA HIS A 135 -7.89 4.40 26.34
C HIS A 135 -6.81 3.33 26.11
N PHE A 136 -6.42 2.60 27.16
CA PHE A 136 -5.50 1.47 27.03
C PHE A 136 -6.05 0.38 26.11
N THR A 137 -7.32 -0.01 26.25
CA THR A 137 -7.98 -1.00 25.40
C THR A 137 -7.99 -0.57 23.93
N GLY A 138 -8.29 0.69 23.63
CA GLY A 138 -8.23 1.21 22.26
C GLY A 138 -6.83 1.07 21.63
N TRP A 139 -5.79 1.51 22.33
CA TRP A 139 -4.41 1.37 21.86
C TRP A 139 -3.94 -0.08 21.79
N PHE A 140 -4.30 -0.91 22.77
CA PHE A 140 -3.96 -2.34 22.81
C PHE A 140 -4.59 -3.10 21.64
N LEU A 141 -5.88 -2.91 21.37
CA LEU A 141 -6.56 -3.50 20.21
C LEU A 141 -5.95 -3.02 18.89
N SER A 142 -5.55 -1.75 18.81
CA SER A 142 -4.88 -1.21 17.63
C SER A 142 -3.52 -1.85 17.37
N ILE A 143 -2.72 -2.06 18.41
CA ILE A 143 -1.45 -2.80 18.33
C ILE A 143 -1.72 -4.25 17.92
N PHE A 144 -2.67 -4.93 18.58
CA PHE A 144 -3.04 -6.32 18.29
C PHE A 144 -3.49 -6.53 16.83
N LEU A 145 -4.34 -5.65 16.31
CA LEU A 145 -4.79 -5.70 14.91
C LEU A 145 -3.66 -5.37 13.92
N SER A 146 -2.61 -4.66 14.34
CA SER A 146 -1.45 -4.35 13.49
C SER A 146 -0.42 -5.49 13.39
N LEU A 147 -0.43 -6.48 14.30
CA LEU A 147 0.59 -7.55 14.31
C LEU A 147 0.69 -8.30 12.97
N PRO A 148 -0.42 -8.74 12.31
CA PRO A 148 -0.33 -9.47 11.04
C PRO A 148 0.19 -8.64 9.87
N LEU A 149 0.09 -7.29 9.91
CA LEU A 149 0.66 -6.42 8.89
C LEU A 149 2.18 -6.55 8.83
N ILE A 150 2.84 -6.79 9.97
CA ILE A 150 4.30 -6.93 10.03
C ILE A 150 4.74 -8.27 9.44
N TRP A 151 4.07 -9.36 9.80
CA TRP A 151 4.29 -10.68 9.21
C TRP A 151 3.02 -11.56 9.33
N PRO A 152 2.64 -12.35 8.30
CA PRO A 152 3.35 -12.60 7.03
C PRO A 152 2.92 -11.69 5.86
N ILE A 153 2.05 -10.70 6.10
CA ILE A 153 1.48 -9.87 5.04
C ILE A 153 2.59 -9.09 4.32
N ARG A 154 2.53 -9.06 2.99
CA ARG A 154 3.46 -8.30 2.14
C ARG A 154 2.77 -7.07 1.55
N GLY A 155 3.50 -5.95 1.58
CA GLY A 155 3.09 -4.71 0.95
C GLY A 155 3.57 -4.59 -0.50
N SER A 156 2.92 -3.72 -1.26
CA SER A 156 3.33 -3.29 -2.60
C SER A 156 2.72 -1.90 -2.91
N CYS A 157 2.94 -1.40 -4.12
CA CYS A 157 2.28 -0.23 -4.65
C CYS A 157 1.65 -0.50 -6.03
N ALA A 158 0.60 0.25 -6.34
CA ALA A 158 -0.03 0.32 -7.65
C ALA A 158 0.26 1.70 -8.27
N ILE A 159 0.44 1.76 -9.58
CA ILE A 159 0.64 3.03 -10.28
C ILE A 159 -0.71 3.75 -10.37
N VAL A 160 -0.74 5.03 -9.99
CA VAL A 160 -1.93 5.89 -10.13
C VAL A 160 -1.60 7.13 -10.95
N LYS A 161 -2.60 7.69 -11.63
CA LYS A 161 -2.51 8.98 -12.29
C LYS A 161 -2.91 10.06 -11.28
N SER A 162 -2.02 11.00 -11.01
CA SER A 162 -2.29 12.12 -10.12
C SER A 162 -3.26 13.12 -10.77
N PRO A 163 -3.84 14.06 -10.01
CA PRO A 163 -4.70 15.11 -10.56
C PRO A 163 -4.05 15.99 -11.63
N PHE A 164 -2.72 16.02 -11.70
CA PHE A 164 -1.95 16.75 -12.72
C PHE A 164 -1.48 15.85 -13.88
N GLY A 165 -2.00 14.62 -13.97
CA GLY A 165 -1.62 13.64 -14.99
C GLY A 165 -0.33 12.88 -14.73
N VAL A 166 0.40 13.21 -13.65
CA VAL A 166 1.70 12.63 -13.31
C VAL A 166 1.54 11.20 -12.76
N ARG A 167 2.47 10.31 -13.08
CA ARG A 167 2.44 8.89 -12.65
C ARG A 167 2.93 8.72 -11.21
N GLY A 168 2.01 8.85 -10.25
CA GLY A 168 2.21 8.56 -8.83
C GLY A 168 2.05 7.08 -8.45
N LEU A 169 1.95 6.85 -7.14
CA LEU A 169 1.81 5.55 -6.51
C LEU A 169 0.71 5.57 -5.45
N SER A 170 -0.10 4.51 -5.40
CA SER A 170 -0.99 4.17 -4.29
C SER A 170 -0.49 2.90 -3.61
N PHE A 171 -0.71 2.77 -2.30
CA PHE A 171 -0.14 1.71 -1.49
C PHE A 171 -1.17 0.62 -1.18
N VAL A 172 -0.79 -0.64 -1.40
CA VAL A 172 -1.69 -1.81 -1.30
C VAL A 172 -1.02 -3.00 -0.58
N LEU A 173 -1.81 -3.98 -0.16
CA LEU A 173 -1.31 -5.30 0.23
C LEU A 173 -1.33 -6.24 -0.98
N ILE A 174 -0.35 -7.14 -1.10
CA ILE A 174 -0.21 -8.05 -2.27
C ILE A 174 -1.36 -9.07 -2.32
N SER A 175 -1.77 -9.59 -1.17
CA SER A 175 -2.93 -10.49 -1.07
C SER A 175 -4.21 -9.65 -1.07
N SER A 176 -5.11 -9.96 -2.01
CA SER A 176 -6.44 -9.34 -2.09
C SER A 176 -7.23 -9.60 -0.80
N GLU A 177 -7.12 -10.82 -0.26
CA GLU A 177 -7.74 -11.24 1.00
C GLU A 177 -7.23 -10.40 2.18
N ALA A 178 -5.92 -10.16 2.25
CA ALA A 178 -5.32 -9.31 3.26
C ALA A 178 -5.77 -7.85 3.10
N ASN A 179 -5.81 -7.33 1.87
CA ASN A 179 -6.27 -5.97 1.58
C ASN A 179 -7.73 -5.76 2.00
N ILE A 180 -8.62 -6.71 1.66
CA ILE A 180 -10.03 -6.71 2.07
C ILE A 180 -10.17 -6.82 3.59
N SER A 181 -9.43 -7.73 4.22
CA SER A 181 -9.50 -7.97 5.68
C SER A 181 -9.08 -6.76 6.50
N TYR A 182 -8.17 -5.93 5.98
CA TYR A 182 -7.73 -4.70 6.62
C TYR A 182 -8.57 -3.48 6.26
N GLN A 183 -9.21 -3.42 5.10
CA GLN A 183 -9.98 -2.24 4.69
C GLN A 183 -11.47 -2.33 5.04
N ALA A 184 -12.12 -3.47 4.85
CA ALA A 184 -13.58 -3.56 4.96
C ALA A 184 -14.12 -3.56 6.41
N PRO A 185 -13.63 -4.42 7.36
CA PRO A 185 -14.18 -4.43 8.72
C PRO A 185 -14.01 -3.10 9.47
N PRO A 186 -12.86 -2.40 9.39
CA PRO A 186 -12.68 -1.06 9.96
C PRO A 186 -13.71 -0.03 9.51
N VAL A 187 -14.09 -0.01 8.22
CA VAL A 187 -15.12 0.90 7.70
C VAL A 187 -16.49 0.56 8.27
N VAL A 188 -16.87 -0.72 8.31
CA VAL A 188 -18.17 -1.17 8.87
C VAL A 188 -18.26 -0.87 10.37
N ILE A 189 -17.19 -1.14 11.12
CA ILE A 189 -17.10 -0.86 12.56
C ILE A 189 -17.16 0.65 12.82
N ALA A 190 -16.42 1.46 12.06
CA ALA A 190 -16.47 2.91 12.17
C ALA A 190 -17.88 3.47 11.89
N ALA A 191 -18.52 3.04 10.79
CA ALA A 191 -19.88 3.46 10.46
C ALA A 191 -20.91 3.07 11.54
N PHE A 192 -20.79 1.87 12.13
CA PHE A 192 -21.64 1.45 13.25
C PHE A 192 -21.41 2.29 14.51
N ILE A 193 -20.15 2.55 14.89
CA ILE A 193 -19.82 3.38 16.06
C ILE A 193 -20.32 4.80 15.86
N GLU A 194 -20.15 5.37 14.66
CA GLU A 194 -20.75 6.65 14.30
C GLU A 194 -22.26 6.60 14.51
N ILE A 195 -23.01 5.62 13.97
CA ILE A 195 -24.49 5.54 14.18
C ILE A 195 -24.87 5.68 15.67
N LEU A 196 -24.10 5.09 16.59
CA LEU A 196 -24.31 5.25 18.03
C LEU A 196 -23.97 6.66 18.56
N ILE A 197 -22.97 7.34 17.98
CA ILE A 197 -22.61 8.74 18.26
C ILE A 197 -23.75 9.69 17.85
N LEU A 198 -24.35 9.55 16.66
CA LEU A 198 -25.50 10.39 16.25
C LEU A 198 -26.72 10.14 17.14
N ILE A 199 -27.05 8.87 17.43
CA ILE A 199 -28.15 8.54 18.35
C ILE A 199 -27.91 9.21 19.71
N SER A 200 -26.67 9.21 20.19
CA SER A 200 -26.29 9.92 21.41
C SER A 200 -26.56 11.44 21.30
N TYR A 201 -26.20 12.09 20.20
CA TYR A 201 -26.49 13.52 20.00
C TYR A 201 -27.98 13.83 19.88
N CYS A 202 -28.76 13.02 19.17
CA CYS A 202 -30.21 13.16 19.08
C CYS A 202 -30.85 13.09 20.48
N ILE A 203 -30.41 12.16 21.33
CA ILE A 203 -30.88 12.06 22.73
C ILE A 203 -30.46 13.29 23.55
N MET A 204 -29.23 13.79 23.37
CA MET A 204 -28.76 15.02 24.04
C MET A 204 -29.61 16.24 23.65
N VAL A 205 -29.92 16.40 22.36
CA VAL A 205 -30.78 17.48 21.85
C VAL A 205 -32.22 17.36 22.38
N ALA A 206 -32.79 16.15 22.39
CA ALA A 206 -34.11 15.90 22.96
C ALA A 206 -34.19 16.19 24.47
N ASN A 207 -33.05 16.18 25.18
CA ASN A 207 -32.94 16.49 26.61
C ASN A 207 -32.43 17.93 26.91
N VAL A 208 -32.47 18.86 25.94
CA VAL A 208 -32.00 20.25 26.12
C VAL A 208 -32.68 20.99 27.28
N SER A 209 -33.91 20.62 27.66
CA SER A 209 -34.59 21.17 28.85
C SER A 209 -33.77 21.01 30.15
N LYS A 210 -33.04 19.89 30.29
CA LYS A 210 -32.18 19.59 31.45
C LYS A 210 -30.93 20.46 31.53
N TYR A 211 -30.54 21.15 30.44
CA TYR A 211 -29.30 21.94 30.44
C TYR A 211 -29.34 23.11 31.43
N LYS A 212 -30.54 23.53 31.88
CA LYS A 212 -30.70 24.52 32.95
C LYS A 212 -30.12 24.07 34.30
N GLU A 213 -30.03 22.75 34.52
CA GLU A 213 -29.54 22.12 35.75
C GLU A 213 -28.05 21.73 35.68
N ILE A 214 -27.40 22.00 34.54
CA ILE A 214 -26.06 21.50 34.22
C ILE A 214 -25.04 22.65 34.28
N ALA A 215 -23.85 22.38 34.82
CA ALA A 215 -22.77 23.35 34.89
C ALA A 215 -22.35 23.85 33.48
N LYS A 216 -22.15 25.17 33.32
CA LYS A 216 -21.76 25.80 32.05
C LYS A 216 -20.51 25.17 31.40
N ALA A 217 -19.59 24.63 32.19
CA ALA A 217 -18.41 23.90 31.69
C ALA A 217 -18.79 22.60 30.96
N VAL A 218 -19.74 21.83 31.51
CA VAL A 218 -20.28 20.60 30.89
C VAL A 218 -21.02 20.95 29.60
N ILE A 219 -21.80 22.04 29.57
CA ILE A 219 -22.47 22.50 28.35
C ILE A 219 -21.44 22.88 27.25
N ARG A 220 -20.36 23.58 27.61
CA ARG A 220 -19.27 23.96 26.68
C ARG A 220 -18.55 22.72 26.11
N THR A 221 -18.25 21.72 26.94
CA THR A 221 -17.61 20.46 26.49
C THR A 221 -18.56 19.57 25.70
N THR A 222 -19.86 19.55 26.02
CA THR A 222 -20.89 18.89 25.20
C THR A 222 -20.97 19.54 23.82
N ALA A 223 -21.15 20.87 23.74
CA ALA A 223 -21.21 21.58 22.47
C ALA A 223 -19.95 21.34 21.63
N ALA A 224 -18.76 21.36 22.25
CA ALA A 224 -17.52 20.98 21.59
C ALA A 224 -17.57 19.56 21.03
N SER A 225 -18.01 18.57 21.82
CA SER A 225 -18.09 17.18 21.35
C SER A 225 -19.01 16.99 20.15
N VAL A 226 -20.14 17.71 20.10
CA VAL A 226 -21.07 17.66 18.97
C VAL A 226 -20.34 18.13 17.70
N PHE A 227 -19.74 19.32 17.73
CA PHE A 227 -19.01 19.87 16.58
C PHE A 227 -17.75 19.07 16.20
N MET A 228 -17.07 18.44 17.16
CA MET A 228 -15.90 17.58 16.87
C MET A 228 -16.30 16.35 16.04
N CYS A 229 -17.48 15.80 16.27
CA CYS A 229 -17.93 14.57 15.60
C CYS A 229 -18.82 14.83 14.37
N THR A 230 -19.09 16.07 13.94
CA THR A 230 -19.98 16.34 12.79
C THR A 230 -19.42 15.89 11.44
N SER A 231 -18.10 15.75 11.31
CA SER A 231 -17.43 15.43 10.04
C SER A 231 -17.60 13.97 9.60
N GLY A 232 -17.68 13.02 10.54
CA GLY A 232 -17.94 11.60 10.22
C GLY A 232 -19.28 11.41 9.50
N TRP A 233 -20.28 12.22 9.85
CA TRP A 233 -21.61 12.24 9.22
C TRP A 233 -21.58 12.68 7.78
N PHE A 234 -20.78 13.69 7.45
CA PHE A 234 -20.65 14.13 6.06
C PHE A 234 -20.13 12.99 5.19
N LEU A 235 -19.10 12.27 5.66
CA LEU A 235 -18.58 11.08 4.97
C LEU A 235 -19.62 9.96 4.86
N ILE A 236 -20.33 9.62 5.94
CA ILE A 236 -21.35 8.56 5.93
C ILE A 236 -22.51 8.90 5.00
N ILE A 237 -23.05 10.12 5.08
CA ILE A 237 -24.16 10.57 4.23
C ILE A 237 -23.73 10.62 2.76
N PHE A 238 -22.51 11.11 2.48
CA PHE A 238 -21.94 11.14 1.13
C PHE A 238 -21.80 9.72 0.53
N VAL A 239 -21.18 8.80 1.27
CA VAL A 239 -20.99 7.41 0.84
C VAL A 239 -22.34 6.70 0.68
N ALA A 240 -23.25 6.84 1.65
CA ALA A 240 -24.58 6.23 1.60
C ALA A 240 -25.42 6.77 0.44
N ALA A 241 -25.38 8.07 0.15
CA ALA A 241 -26.08 8.67 -0.98
C ALA A 241 -25.52 8.18 -2.32
N ALA A 242 -24.19 8.11 -2.46
CA ALA A 242 -23.54 7.55 -3.65
C ALA A 242 -23.89 6.06 -3.86
N SER A 243 -23.83 5.24 -2.80
CA SER A 243 -24.20 3.83 -2.86
C SER A 243 -25.68 3.60 -3.16
N TYR A 244 -26.58 4.38 -2.54
CA TYR A 244 -28.01 4.30 -2.80
C TYR A 244 -28.33 4.67 -4.25
N TYR A 245 -27.74 5.74 -4.77
CA TYR A 245 -27.93 6.15 -6.16
C TYR A 245 -27.42 5.07 -7.14
N GLY A 246 -26.24 4.51 -6.89
CA GLY A 246 -25.68 3.40 -7.67
C GLY A 246 -26.63 2.20 -7.74
N HIS A 247 -27.24 1.83 -6.59
CA HIS A 247 -28.20 0.73 -6.53
C HIS A 247 -29.56 1.06 -7.18
N ALA A 248 -30.08 2.28 -6.97
CA ALA A 248 -31.41 2.68 -7.42
C ALA A 248 -31.48 3.01 -8.93
N TYR A 249 -30.38 3.51 -9.51
CA TYR A 249 -30.33 4.00 -10.90
C TYR A 249 -29.34 3.23 -11.80
N ASN A 250 -28.65 2.21 -11.27
CA ASN A 250 -27.68 1.38 -11.98
C ASN A 250 -26.58 2.19 -12.71
N GLY A 251 -26.09 3.24 -12.05
CA GLY A 251 -25.04 4.14 -12.54
C GLY A 251 -24.52 5.06 -11.43
N ASP A 252 -23.29 5.54 -11.55
CA ASP A 252 -22.62 6.28 -10.48
C ASP A 252 -23.12 7.73 -10.34
N LEU A 253 -23.30 8.18 -9.08
CA LEU A 253 -23.70 9.57 -8.76
C LEU A 253 -22.62 10.60 -9.12
N PHE A 254 -21.35 10.17 -9.10
CA PHE A 254 -20.18 10.97 -9.40
C PHE A 254 -19.24 10.15 -10.28
N SER A 255 -18.44 10.82 -11.14
CA SER A 255 -17.30 10.13 -11.74
C SER A 255 -16.33 9.68 -10.65
N LEU A 256 -15.58 8.61 -10.92
CA LEU A 256 -14.65 8.02 -9.95
C LEU A 256 -13.66 9.05 -9.37
N GLU A 257 -13.14 9.94 -10.22
CA GLU A 257 -12.25 11.05 -9.84
C GLU A 257 -12.93 12.02 -8.85
N VAL A 258 -14.15 12.46 -9.16
CA VAL A 258 -14.93 13.38 -8.31
C VAL A 258 -15.31 12.70 -6.99
N TYR A 259 -15.69 11.42 -7.02
CA TYR A 259 -15.96 10.65 -5.81
C TYR A 259 -14.73 10.62 -4.88
N TYR A 260 -13.55 10.28 -5.42
CA TYR A 260 -12.32 10.26 -4.64
C TYR A 260 -11.93 11.63 -4.07
N ALA A 261 -12.08 12.71 -4.84
CA ALA A 261 -11.75 14.05 -4.35
C ALA A 261 -12.71 14.52 -3.24
N LEU A 262 -14.01 14.25 -3.36
CA LEU A 262 -14.99 14.56 -2.32
C LEU A 262 -14.75 13.71 -1.06
N PHE A 263 -14.43 12.42 -1.21
CA PHE A 263 -14.03 11.55 -0.11
C PHE A 263 -12.75 12.06 0.59
N LYS A 264 -11.72 12.46 -0.18
CA LYS A 264 -10.46 13.01 0.35
C LYS A 264 -10.69 14.32 1.12
N ILE A 265 -11.53 15.23 0.61
CA ILE A 265 -11.93 16.44 1.36
C ILE A 265 -12.64 16.06 2.65
N GLY A 266 -13.64 15.17 2.60
CA GLY A 266 -14.34 14.72 3.80
C GLY A 266 -13.39 14.14 4.85
N TYR A 267 -12.41 13.35 4.42
CA TYR A 267 -11.36 12.79 5.28
C TYR A 267 -10.45 13.88 5.89
N ALA A 268 -9.99 14.85 5.08
CA ALA A 268 -9.17 15.96 5.54
C ALA A 268 -9.91 16.88 6.52
N VAL A 269 -11.20 17.14 6.28
CA VAL A 269 -12.08 17.85 7.23
C VAL A 269 -12.23 17.03 8.52
N ASN A 270 -12.44 15.72 8.43
CA ASN A 270 -12.56 14.84 9.59
C ASN A 270 -11.31 14.81 10.47
N GLY A 271 -10.12 14.69 9.87
CA GLY A 271 -8.84 14.75 10.58
C GLY A 271 -8.42 16.14 11.08
N SER A 272 -9.21 17.20 10.82
CA SER A 272 -8.87 18.57 11.20
C SER A 272 -9.89 19.25 12.11
N ILE A 273 -11.18 18.92 12.01
CA ILE A 273 -12.26 19.61 12.73
C ILE A 273 -12.04 19.63 14.24
N THR A 274 -11.56 18.53 14.83
CA THR A 274 -11.33 18.44 16.28
C THR A 274 -10.28 19.45 16.76
N SER A 275 -9.24 19.71 15.96
CA SER A 275 -8.24 20.74 16.28
C SER A 275 -8.80 22.15 16.21
N TRP A 276 -9.59 22.46 15.17
CA TRP A 276 -10.17 23.79 14.97
C TRP A 276 -11.27 24.09 15.99
N VAL A 277 -12.16 23.13 16.26
CA VAL A 277 -13.19 23.24 17.31
C VAL A 277 -12.54 23.39 18.69
N THR A 278 -11.46 22.64 18.98
CA THR A 278 -10.67 22.82 20.21
C THR A 278 -10.12 24.24 20.34
N LEU A 279 -9.49 24.75 19.27
CA LEU A 279 -8.91 26.09 19.26
C LEU A 279 -9.96 27.18 19.45
N ILE A 280 -11.09 27.08 18.76
CA ILE A 280 -12.18 28.07 18.81
C ILE A 280 -12.86 28.05 20.19
N ILE A 281 -13.33 26.88 20.63
CA ILE A 281 -14.14 26.77 21.85
C ILE A 281 -13.30 26.94 23.10
N PHE A 282 -12.00 26.58 23.12
CA PHE A 282 -11.15 26.67 24.31
C PHE A 282 -10.02 27.70 24.20
N ARG A 283 -10.11 28.65 23.26
CA ARG A 283 -9.11 29.71 23.00
C ARG A 283 -8.52 30.35 24.27
N ASP A 284 -9.37 30.75 25.21
CA ASP A 284 -8.97 31.46 26.43
C ASP A 284 -8.29 30.57 27.47
N ALA A 285 -8.59 29.26 27.46
CA ALA A 285 -7.91 28.29 28.31
C ALA A 285 -6.52 27.99 27.73
N LEU A 286 -6.46 27.75 26.42
CA LEU A 286 -5.23 27.46 25.67
C LEU A 286 -4.24 28.64 25.70
N SER A 287 -4.72 29.88 25.60
CA SER A 287 -3.86 31.08 25.68
C SER A 287 -3.20 31.21 27.06
N LYS A 288 -3.96 31.03 28.14
CA LYS A 288 -3.46 31.01 29.53
C LYS A 288 -2.45 29.89 29.76
N MET A 289 -2.67 28.70 29.19
CA MET A 289 -1.70 27.59 29.25
C MET A 289 -0.41 27.92 28.48
N SER A 290 -0.51 28.52 27.29
CA SER A 290 0.64 28.91 26.47
C SER A 290 1.52 29.96 27.17
N GLN A 291 0.93 30.92 27.88
CA GLN A 291 1.67 31.94 28.64
C GLN A 291 2.38 31.35 29.87
N ARG A 292 1.72 30.44 30.61
CA ARG A 292 2.25 29.89 31.87
C ARG A 292 3.26 28.75 31.71
N SER A 293 3.31 28.09 30.56
CA SER A 293 4.25 26.98 30.32
C SER A 293 5.69 27.43 30.02
N LYS A 294 5.95 28.75 29.91
CA LYS A 294 7.19 29.35 29.38
C LYS A 294 7.59 28.87 27.98
N ILE A 295 6.70 28.18 27.27
CA ILE A 295 6.91 27.78 25.87
C ILE A 295 6.64 29.02 25.01
N ASN A 296 7.70 29.79 24.74
CA ASN A 296 7.70 30.99 23.92
C ASN A 296 7.43 30.67 22.43
N PHE A 297 6.23 30.22 22.09
CA PHE A 297 5.73 30.37 20.72
C PHE A 297 5.19 31.79 20.56
N ARG A 298 6.04 32.69 20.04
CA ARG A 298 5.56 33.96 19.45
C ARG A 298 4.51 33.60 18.40
N PHE A 299 3.37 34.29 18.47
CA PHE A 299 2.16 33.90 17.77
C PHE A 299 2.14 34.53 16.36
N ASP A 300 3.22 34.32 15.58
CA ASP A 300 3.27 34.70 14.16
C ASP A 300 2.44 33.69 13.35
N LEU A 301 1.12 33.89 13.51
CA LEU A 301 0.02 33.12 12.94
C LEU A 301 0.07 33.10 11.41
N GLU A 302 0.67 34.12 10.81
CA GLU A 302 0.76 34.31 9.37
C GLU A 302 2.01 33.65 8.79
N PHE A 303 3.21 33.97 9.30
CA PHE A 303 4.47 33.62 8.64
C PHE A 303 4.71 32.10 8.49
N SER A 304 4.42 31.32 9.53
CA SER A 304 4.65 29.86 9.52
C SER A 304 3.64 29.10 8.64
N ARG A 305 2.36 29.49 8.69
CA ARG A 305 1.30 28.92 7.85
C ARG A 305 1.50 29.24 6.38
N VAL A 306 1.75 30.53 6.08
CA VAL A 306 1.97 31.00 4.71
C VAL A 306 3.23 30.37 4.14
N SER A 307 4.34 30.28 4.87
CA SER A 307 5.60 29.71 4.32
C SER A 307 5.46 28.22 3.95
N ILE A 308 4.87 27.39 4.81
CA ILE A 308 4.72 25.95 4.53
C ILE A 308 3.70 25.72 3.41
N VAL A 309 2.56 26.42 3.44
CA VAL A 309 1.55 26.31 2.37
C VAL A 309 2.08 26.83 1.04
N LEU A 310 2.83 27.94 1.01
CA LEU A 310 3.47 28.44 -0.21
C LEU A 310 4.57 27.49 -0.71
N ALA A 311 5.36 26.86 0.16
CA ALA A 311 6.34 25.86 -0.25
C ALA A 311 5.65 24.63 -0.88
N TYR A 312 4.56 24.16 -0.28
CA TYR A 312 3.76 23.06 -0.81
C TYR A 312 3.06 23.42 -2.13
N LEU A 313 2.50 24.62 -2.25
CA LEU A 313 1.91 25.11 -3.50
C LEU A 313 2.95 25.35 -4.60
N LYS A 314 4.16 25.81 -4.27
CA LYS A 314 5.29 25.89 -5.21
C LYS A 314 5.71 24.51 -5.71
N LEU A 315 5.71 23.50 -4.82
CA LEU A 315 6.02 22.12 -5.17
C LEU A 315 4.95 21.52 -6.11
N ILE A 316 3.67 21.71 -5.79
CA ILE A 316 2.56 21.33 -6.68
C ILE A 316 2.68 22.03 -8.03
N ARG A 317 2.96 23.33 -8.05
CA ARG A 317 3.10 24.10 -9.28
C ARG A 317 4.27 23.60 -10.14
N ALA A 318 5.41 23.27 -9.55
CA ALA A 318 6.54 22.68 -10.27
C ALA A 318 6.17 21.33 -10.93
N ILE A 319 5.36 20.50 -10.26
CA ILE A 319 4.84 19.23 -10.80
C ILE A 319 3.85 19.47 -11.94
N GLN A 320 3.00 20.50 -11.82
CA GLN A 320 2.06 20.90 -12.86
C GLN A 320 2.75 21.50 -14.10
N ASP A 321 3.79 22.30 -13.89
CA ASP A 321 4.55 22.95 -14.97
C ASP A 321 5.47 21.95 -15.72
N GLN A 322 5.82 20.81 -15.11
CA GLN A 322 6.72 19.78 -15.69
C GLN A 322 6.22 18.33 -15.44
N PRO A 323 5.06 17.92 -15.98
CA PRO A 323 4.42 16.64 -15.63
C PRO A 323 5.20 15.40 -16.06
N ASP A 324 6.05 15.51 -17.08
CA ASP A 324 6.92 14.43 -17.57
C ASP A 324 8.22 14.29 -16.75
N GLN A 325 8.58 15.29 -15.95
CA GLN A 325 9.86 15.35 -15.25
C GLN A 325 9.70 14.92 -13.79
N GLN A 326 9.98 13.64 -13.52
CA GLN A 326 9.95 13.11 -12.15
C GLN A 326 11.03 13.74 -11.27
N LEU A 327 10.63 14.29 -10.13
CA LEU A 327 11.55 14.75 -9.07
C LEU A 327 12.27 13.53 -8.47
N LYS A 328 13.52 13.33 -8.87
CA LYS A 328 14.39 12.25 -8.38
C LYS A 328 15.19 12.67 -7.17
N VAL A 329 15.49 11.70 -6.30
CA VAL A 329 16.48 11.86 -5.23
C VAL A 329 17.86 11.87 -5.90
N VAL A 330 18.60 12.96 -5.74
CA VAL A 330 20.01 13.04 -6.16
C VAL A 330 20.83 12.16 -5.20
N LYS A 331 21.81 11.42 -5.75
CA LYS A 331 22.49 10.32 -5.07
C LYS A 331 23.11 10.68 -3.70
N ASP A 332 23.17 9.63 -2.88
CA ASP A 332 23.99 9.43 -1.67
C ASP A 332 23.54 10.09 -0.35
N ASP A 333 22.45 10.86 -0.34
CA ASP A 333 21.80 11.29 0.91
C ASP A 333 20.51 10.49 1.20
N TRP A 334 20.52 9.70 2.28
CA TRP A 334 19.36 8.93 2.78
C TRP A 334 18.29 9.80 3.47
N THR A 335 18.43 11.13 3.40
CA THR A 335 17.54 12.11 4.02
C THR A 335 16.26 12.33 3.20
N CYS A 336 15.37 11.36 3.39
CA CYS A 336 13.92 11.34 3.14
C CYS A 336 13.19 12.70 3.28
N PRO A 337 11.90 12.83 2.84
CA PRO A 337 11.12 14.09 2.70
C PRO A 337 11.13 15.14 3.83
N LEU A 338 11.59 14.79 5.03
CA LEU A 338 12.07 15.74 6.03
C LEU A 338 12.99 16.82 5.43
N TYR A 339 13.80 16.50 4.42
CA TYR A 339 14.68 17.50 3.78
C TYR A 339 13.95 18.56 2.95
N LEU A 340 12.71 18.32 2.49
CA LEU A 340 11.86 19.40 1.92
C LEU A 340 11.39 20.39 3.01
N PHE A 341 11.28 19.93 4.25
CA PHE A 341 11.00 20.79 5.41
C PHE A 341 12.27 21.40 6.01
N GLN A 342 13.44 20.77 5.87
CA GLN A 342 14.73 21.32 6.30
C GLN A 342 15.37 22.28 5.27
N SER A 343 15.11 22.16 3.97
CA SER A 343 15.84 22.97 2.96
C SER A 343 15.51 24.47 2.96
N HIS A 344 14.52 24.91 3.75
CA HIS A 344 14.29 26.33 4.07
C HIS A 344 14.91 26.75 5.42
N ALA A 345 15.67 25.87 6.08
CA ALA A 345 16.42 26.13 7.30
C ALA A 345 17.70 25.28 7.35
N ILE A 346 18.84 25.94 7.04
CA ILE A 346 20.23 25.49 7.19
C ILE A 346 20.84 24.84 5.94
N SER A 347 21.70 25.62 5.27
CA SER A 347 22.85 25.09 4.52
C SER A 347 24.08 25.18 5.42
N ILE A 348 24.86 24.10 5.55
CA ILE A 348 26.22 24.12 6.10
C ILE A 348 27.13 23.40 5.11
N SER A 349 27.74 24.16 4.20
CA SER A 349 28.98 23.73 3.55
C SER A 349 30.14 24.05 4.48
N SER A 350 30.88 23.04 4.91
CA SER A 350 32.13 23.27 5.64
C SER A 350 33.25 23.67 4.66
N ASN A 351 33.91 24.80 4.89
CA ASN A 351 35.34 24.85 4.63
C ASN A 351 36.09 25.77 5.60
N LYS A 352 37.37 25.46 5.85
CA LYS A 352 38.18 26.08 6.91
C LYS A 352 39.13 27.16 6.35
N ARG A 353 39.26 28.25 7.13
CA ARG A 353 40.28 29.32 7.13
C ARG A 353 40.12 30.49 6.14
N GLY A 354 40.35 31.70 6.67
CA GLY A 354 41.09 32.75 5.96
C GLY A 354 40.31 33.98 5.50
N SER A 355 40.24 35.00 6.38
CA SER A 355 40.24 36.46 6.11
C SER A 355 39.94 37.04 4.69
N ASP A 356 39.03 38.01 4.70
CA ASP A 356 39.02 39.28 3.93
C ASP A 356 38.47 39.36 2.48
N ALA A 357 37.18 39.76 2.41
CA ALA A 357 36.51 40.65 1.44
C ALA A 357 36.29 40.17 -0.03
N PHE A 358 35.28 40.58 -0.82
CA PHE A 358 34.32 41.72 -0.80
C PHE A 358 32.90 41.31 -1.33
N HIS A 359 31.81 41.86 -0.75
CA HIS A 359 30.46 42.26 -1.31
C HIS A 359 29.74 41.43 -2.42
N LEU A 360 28.43 41.13 -2.39
CA LEU A 360 27.20 41.93 -2.13
C LEU A 360 26.11 41.02 -1.46
N SER A 361 25.32 41.35 -0.43
CA SER A 361 24.36 42.46 -0.16
C SER A 361 23.12 42.49 -1.09
N ILE A 362 21.84 42.61 -0.65
CA ILE A 362 21.21 42.84 0.68
C ILE A 362 19.68 42.52 0.51
N LEU A 363 18.99 41.76 1.40
CA LEU A 363 17.94 42.15 2.38
C LEU A 363 17.24 40.84 2.85
N SER A 364 16.67 40.61 4.04
CA SER A 364 16.72 41.15 5.43
C SER A 364 15.60 40.39 6.22
N TYR A 365 15.61 40.04 7.52
CA TYR A 365 16.44 40.34 8.69
C TYR A 365 16.49 39.11 9.65
N SER A 366 17.43 39.08 10.60
CA SER A 366 17.54 38.15 11.74
C SER A 366 16.76 38.67 12.99
N PRO A 367 16.84 38.09 14.22
CA PRO A 367 17.30 36.76 14.68
C PRO A 367 16.27 36.09 15.66
N ILE A 368 16.74 35.22 16.58
CA ILE A 368 16.06 34.60 17.74
C ILE A 368 15.47 33.20 17.48
N PHE A 369 16.30 32.16 17.65
CA PHE A 369 16.05 31.06 18.61
C PHE A 369 17.31 30.23 18.83
N SER A 370 18.03 30.50 19.92
CA SER A 370 19.05 29.60 20.47
C SER A 370 18.40 28.65 21.48
N PHE A 371 18.29 27.37 21.14
CA PHE A 371 17.87 26.34 22.10
C PHE A 371 19.10 25.64 22.71
N SER A 372 19.38 25.94 23.96
CA SER A 372 20.24 25.11 24.82
C SER A 372 19.38 24.10 25.58
N LEU A 373 19.59 22.81 25.30
CA LEU A 373 19.13 21.73 26.17
C LEU A 373 20.23 21.42 27.22
N PRO A 374 19.88 20.98 28.45
CA PRO A 374 20.88 20.66 29.46
C PRO A 374 21.76 19.49 29.04
N ASN A 375 23.04 19.57 29.40
CA ASN A 375 24.12 18.65 29.02
C ASN A 375 23.72 17.16 29.08
N PHE A 376 23.59 16.54 27.89
CA PHE A 376 23.86 15.12 27.68
C PHE A 376 24.99 15.02 26.65
N SER A 377 26.19 14.72 27.12
CA SER A 377 27.36 14.52 26.26
C SER A 377 27.32 13.12 25.64
N LEU A 378 27.01 13.03 24.34
CA LEU A 378 27.32 11.85 23.53
C LEU A 378 27.98 12.29 22.22
N GLN A 379 29.30 12.14 22.17
CA GLN A 379 30.10 12.27 20.95
C GLN A 379 29.98 10.98 20.12
N SER A 380 29.07 10.93 19.16
CA SER A 380 29.21 10.09 17.94
C SER A 380 28.11 10.39 16.89
N PRO A 381 28.40 10.29 15.59
CA PRO A 381 27.45 10.66 14.52
C PRO A 381 26.52 9.49 14.13
N LEU A 382 25.74 8.94 15.09
CA LEU A 382 24.91 7.73 14.86
C LEU A 382 23.43 7.85 15.28
N CYS A 383 22.94 9.04 15.68
CA CYS A 383 21.65 9.18 16.37
C CYS A 383 20.43 9.64 15.54
N SER A 384 20.46 9.62 14.20
CA SER A 384 19.34 10.09 13.36
C SER A 384 18.47 9.00 12.71
N LEU A 385 18.82 7.71 12.78
CA LEU A 385 18.04 6.61 12.14
C LEU A 385 17.17 5.74 13.08
N TYR A 386 17.33 5.83 14.40
CA TYR A 386 16.79 4.79 15.31
C TYR A 386 15.56 5.16 16.14
N LEU A 387 15.00 6.37 16.03
CA LEU A 387 13.89 6.78 16.92
C LEU A 387 12.55 6.09 16.62
N VAL A 388 12.28 5.76 15.34
CA VAL A 388 11.04 5.05 14.94
C VAL A 388 11.18 3.52 15.04
N PRO A 389 12.27 2.88 14.56
CA PRO A 389 12.45 1.43 14.69
C PRO A 389 12.51 0.95 16.14
N SER A 390 13.13 1.70 17.05
CA SER A 390 13.31 1.27 18.46
C SER A 390 12.00 1.21 19.24
N ILE A 391 11.04 2.11 18.95
CA ILE A 391 9.71 2.09 19.57
C ILE A 391 8.88 0.90 19.07
N LEU A 392 9.01 0.57 17.78
CA LEU A 392 8.39 -0.62 17.20
C LEU A 392 9.03 -1.89 17.78
N TYR A 393 10.35 -2.02 17.77
CA TYR A 393 11.06 -3.23 18.23
C TYR A 393 10.69 -3.65 19.67
N LEU A 394 10.50 -2.69 20.58
CA LEU A 394 10.04 -2.93 21.96
C LEU A 394 8.60 -3.45 22.08
N LEU A 395 7.77 -3.34 21.04
CA LEU A 395 6.38 -3.82 21.02
C LEU A 395 6.22 -5.23 20.43
N PHE A 396 7.24 -5.77 19.75
CA PHE A 396 7.14 -7.04 18.99
C PHE A 396 7.89 -8.23 19.60
N SER A 397 8.59 -8.06 20.73
CA SER A 397 9.47 -9.08 21.31
C SER A 397 8.78 -10.14 22.20
N SER A 398 7.45 -10.27 22.18
CA SER A 398 6.68 -11.24 22.99
C SER A 398 5.62 -12.01 22.20
N LEU A 399 6.05 -13.11 21.57
CA LEU A 399 5.28 -14.23 20.98
C LEU A 399 4.60 -15.12 22.08
N PRO A 400 3.84 -16.24 21.82
CA PRO A 400 3.60 -16.99 20.54
C PRO A 400 2.17 -17.60 20.23
N HIS A 401 1.97 -17.97 18.94
CA HIS A 401 1.35 -19.18 18.32
C HIS A 401 -0.18 -19.62 18.32
N LEU A 402 -0.51 -20.39 17.25
CA LEU A 402 -1.71 -21.19 16.84
C LEU A 402 -2.98 -20.43 16.31
N LEU A 403 -3.40 -20.53 15.03
CA LEU A 403 -4.05 -21.61 14.22
C LEU A 403 -5.52 -21.89 14.65
N TYR A 404 -6.58 -22.06 13.82
CA TYR A 404 -6.74 -22.52 12.41
C TYR A 404 -8.07 -22.01 11.72
N LYS A 405 -8.35 -22.47 10.48
CA LYS A 405 -9.44 -22.17 9.48
C LYS A 405 -10.88 -22.75 9.79
N PRO A 406 -11.98 -22.64 8.95
CA PRO A 406 -12.21 -21.98 7.62
C PRO A 406 -13.58 -21.24 7.33
N THR A 407 -13.70 -20.67 6.10
CA THR A 407 -14.88 -20.56 5.16
C THR A 407 -16.03 -19.52 5.28
N THR A 408 -15.89 -18.45 4.47
CA THR A 408 -16.79 -17.93 3.39
C THR A 408 -18.28 -17.64 3.59
N LEU A 409 -18.65 -16.35 3.43
CA LEU A 409 -19.66 -15.90 2.45
C LEU A 409 -19.30 -14.49 1.91
N PHE A 410 -19.79 -14.12 0.73
CA PHE A 410 -19.29 -13.00 -0.10
C PHE A 410 -19.90 -11.62 0.20
N LEU A 411 -19.12 -10.55 -0.04
CA LEU A 411 -19.33 -9.58 -1.14
C LEU A 411 -18.00 -8.83 -1.40
N PRO A 412 -17.67 -8.45 -2.66
CA PRO A 412 -16.37 -7.88 -3.00
C PRO A 412 -16.25 -6.38 -2.65
N PRO A 413 -15.03 -5.83 -2.48
CA PRO A 413 -14.82 -4.39 -2.58
C PRO A 413 -15.20 -3.89 -3.98
N PRO A 414 -15.35 -2.56 -4.19
CA PRO A 414 -15.79 -2.03 -5.48
C PRO A 414 -14.94 -2.54 -6.63
N SER A 415 -15.58 -2.85 -7.75
CA SER A 415 -14.93 -2.98 -9.05
C SER A 415 -14.45 -1.60 -9.52
N PHE A 416 -13.46 -1.07 -8.82
CA PHE A 416 -12.60 -0.05 -9.36
C PHE A 416 -12.04 -0.57 -10.67
N ILE A 417 -12.18 0.23 -11.74
CA ILE A 417 -11.39 0.03 -12.95
C ILE A 417 -9.95 0.49 -12.64
N SER A 418 -9.29 -0.28 -11.77
CA SER A 418 -8.03 -0.86 -12.21
C SER A 418 -8.34 -1.52 -13.54
N SER A 419 -7.88 -0.91 -14.63
CA SER A 419 -7.70 -1.68 -15.86
C SER A 419 -6.78 -2.82 -15.46
N MET A 420 -7.32 -4.04 -15.32
CA MET A 420 -6.49 -5.21 -15.08
C MET A 420 -5.39 -5.16 -16.15
N PRO A 421 -4.10 -5.23 -15.76
CA PRO A 421 -3.00 -4.93 -16.65
C PRO A 421 -3.19 -5.63 -17.98
N SER A 422 -3.20 -4.86 -19.06
CA SER A 422 -3.57 -5.38 -20.38
C SER A 422 -2.43 -6.28 -20.85
N TYR A 423 -2.68 -7.59 -20.81
CA TYR A 423 -1.74 -8.61 -21.24
C TYR A 423 -1.98 -8.98 -22.70
N LYS A 424 -0.96 -8.82 -23.54
CA LYS A 424 -0.94 -9.35 -24.91
C LYS A 424 0.31 -10.20 -25.08
N LEU A 425 0.15 -11.50 -25.25
CA LEU A 425 1.25 -12.41 -25.56
C LEU A 425 1.37 -12.55 -27.08
N SER A 426 2.46 -12.05 -27.65
CA SER A 426 2.76 -12.20 -29.08
C SER A 426 3.73 -13.36 -29.30
N TYR A 427 3.29 -14.37 -30.07
CA TYR A 427 4.10 -15.52 -30.47
C TYR A 427 3.62 -16.11 -31.80
N PHE A 428 4.33 -17.12 -32.32
CA PHE A 428 3.92 -17.86 -33.51
C PHE A 428 2.64 -18.70 -33.28
N PRO A 429 1.93 -19.14 -34.34
CA PRO A 429 0.79 -20.07 -34.26
C PRO A 429 1.23 -21.52 -33.92
N GLY A 430 1.90 -21.68 -32.78
CA GLY A 430 2.37 -22.93 -32.19
C GLY A 430 2.37 -22.85 -30.67
N ARG A 431 2.61 -23.97 -29.98
CA ARG A 431 2.81 -23.97 -28.52
C ARG A 431 4.19 -23.38 -28.21
N GLY A 432 5.24 -24.15 -28.49
CA GLY A 432 6.64 -23.73 -28.37
C GLY A 432 6.96 -22.92 -27.12
N LEU A 433 7.75 -21.86 -27.31
CA LEU A 433 8.23 -20.99 -26.22
C LEU A 433 7.13 -20.10 -25.60
N GLY A 434 5.96 -19.97 -26.21
CA GLY A 434 4.83 -19.19 -25.69
C GLY A 434 3.93 -19.97 -24.73
N GLU A 435 3.92 -21.30 -24.82
CA GLU A 435 2.84 -22.12 -24.24
C GLU A 435 2.75 -22.06 -22.72
N VAL A 436 3.87 -22.12 -22.03
CA VAL A 436 3.93 -22.08 -20.56
C VAL A 436 3.32 -20.77 -20.02
N SER A 437 3.46 -19.67 -20.78
CA SER A 437 2.82 -18.39 -20.44
C SER A 437 1.30 -18.48 -20.59
N ARG A 438 0.79 -19.07 -21.68
CA ARG A 438 -0.65 -19.31 -21.88
C ARG A 438 -1.22 -20.19 -20.77
N GLN A 439 -0.57 -21.30 -20.45
CA GLN A 439 -0.97 -22.21 -19.38
C GLN A 439 -1.12 -21.48 -18.04
N MET A 440 -0.19 -20.56 -17.71
CA MET A 440 -0.27 -19.75 -16.49
C MET A 440 -1.39 -18.71 -16.51
N PHE A 441 -1.72 -18.11 -17.66
CA PHE A 441 -2.92 -17.27 -17.79
C PHE A 441 -4.22 -18.08 -17.57
N HIS A 442 -4.33 -19.28 -18.14
CA HIS A 442 -5.49 -20.14 -17.93
C HIS A 442 -5.60 -20.67 -16.49
N LEU A 443 -4.47 -21.05 -15.87
CA LEU A 443 -4.43 -21.49 -14.46
C LEU A 443 -4.82 -20.38 -13.48
N SER A 444 -4.35 -19.15 -13.68
CA SER A 444 -4.76 -17.99 -12.88
C SER A 444 -6.22 -17.60 -13.17
N GLY A 445 -6.67 -17.72 -14.41
CA GLY A 445 -7.94 -17.17 -14.89
C GLY A 445 -7.80 -15.70 -15.31
N THR A 446 -6.58 -15.20 -15.50
CA THR A 446 -6.32 -13.83 -15.94
C THR A 446 -6.51 -13.71 -17.45
N PRO A 447 -7.37 -12.79 -17.95
CA PRO A 447 -7.58 -12.61 -19.38
C PRO A 447 -6.33 -12.00 -20.05
N PHE A 448 -6.06 -12.43 -21.28
CA PHE A 448 -4.97 -11.93 -22.11
C PHE A 448 -5.33 -12.08 -23.60
N GLU A 449 -4.71 -11.27 -24.45
CA GLU A 449 -4.74 -11.43 -25.91
C GLU A 449 -3.66 -12.44 -26.35
N ASP A 450 -4.05 -13.59 -26.90
CA ASP A 450 -3.13 -14.57 -27.53
C ASP A 450 -2.89 -14.17 -29.01
N HIS A 451 -1.99 -13.21 -29.20
CA HIS A 451 -1.67 -12.66 -30.52
C HIS A 451 -0.74 -13.59 -31.30
N ARG A 452 -1.31 -14.36 -32.23
CA ARG A 452 -0.59 -15.34 -33.05
C ARG A 452 -0.14 -14.74 -34.38
N VAL A 453 1.16 -14.48 -34.50
CA VAL A 453 1.80 -13.88 -35.68
C VAL A 453 2.32 -14.99 -36.62
N THR A 454 1.86 -15.01 -37.86
CA THR A 454 2.27 -15.96 -38.89
C THR A 454 3.75 -15.77 -39.29
N MET A 455 4.35 -16.75 -39.98
CA MET A 455 5.75 -16.59 -40.45
C MET A 455 5.85 -15.53 -41.56
N GLU A 456 4.77 -15.36 -42.32
CA GLU A 456 4.59 -14.38 -43.40
C GLU A 456 4.45 -12.96 -42.86
N ASP A 457 3.76 -12.78 -41.72
CA ASP A 457 3.61 -11.49 -41.05
C ASP A 457 4.78 -11.12 -40.15
N TRP A 458 5.54 -12.10 -39.64
CA TRP A 458 6.65 -11.88 -38.71
C TRP A 458 7.65 -10.78 -39.13
N PRO A 459 8.09 -10.67 -40.41
CA PRO A 459 8.96 -9.57 -40.85
C PRO A 459 8.43 -8.17 -40.51
N LYS A 460 7.10 -7.96 -40.49
CA LYS A 460 6.46 -6.67 -40.15
C LYS A 460 6.60 -6.32 -38.66
N TYR A 461 6.70 -7.32 -37.80
CA TYR A 461 6.76 -7.15 -36.34
C TYR A 461 8.18 -7.22 -35.79
N LYS A 462 9.12 -7.85 -36.50
CA LYS A 462 10.47 -8.15 -36.01
C LYS A 462 11.16 -6.95 -35.38
N ASP A 463 11.23 -5.84 -36.09
CA ASP A 463 11.93 -4.63 -35.64
C ASP A 463 11.17 -3.86 -34.54
N THR A 464 9.91 -4.22 -34.28
CA THR A 464 9.12 -3.71 -33.15
C THR A 464 9.33 -4.50 -31.86
N THR A 465 9.97 -5.67 -31.92
CA THR A 465 10.27 -6.50 -30.74
C THR A 465 11.63 -6.13 -30.13
N PRO A 466 11.79 -6.11 -28.79
CA PRO A 466 13.01 -5.60 -28.15
C PRO A 466 14.32 -6.26 -28.56
N PHE A 467 14.29 -7.54 -28.95
CA PHE A 467 15.47 -8.33 -29.34
C PHE A 467 15.35 -8.94 -30.75
N GLY A 468 14.43 -8.46 -31.60
CA GLY A 468 14.19 -9.06 -32.93
C GLY A 468 13.71 -10.52 -32.87
N GLN A 469 12.99 -10.88 -31.80
CA GLN A 469 12.60 -12.25 -31.43
C GLN A 469 11.25 -12.29 -30.71
N MET A 470 10.58 -13.45 -30.77
CA MET A 470 9.37 -13.78 -30.00
C MET A 470 9.61 -15.04 -29.14
N PRO A 471 8.89 -15.23 -28.02
CA PRO A 471 7.74 -14.46 -27.55
C PRO A 471 8.06 -13.11 -26.93
N VAL A 472 7.08 -12.21 -26.98
CA VAL A 472 7.04 -10.95 -26.24
C VAL A 472 5.70 -10.86 -25.52
N LEU A 473 5.72 -10.63 -24.21
CA LEU A 473 4.55 -10.26 -23.44
C LEU A 473 4.48 -8.74 -23.36
N PHE A 474 3.39 -8.13 -23.81
CA PHE A 474 3.10 -6.73 -23.53
C PHE A 474 2.27 -6.64 -22.26
N VAL A 475 2.70 -5.79 -21.32
CA VAL A 475 1.98 -5.46 -20.08
C VAL A 475 1.69 -3.97 -20.11
N ASP A 476 0.42 -3.59 -20.28
CA ASP A 476 0.00 -2.20 -20.50
C ASP A 476 0.78 -1.53 -21.65
N GLY A 477 0.94 -2.28 -22.75
CA GLY A 477 1.71 -1.87 -23.93
C GLY A 477 3.23 -1.90 -23.79
N LYS A 478 3.80 -2.20 -22.60
CA LYS A 478 5.26 -2.30 -22.40
C LYS A 478 5.75 -3.71 -22.75
N PRO A 479 6.74 -3.87 -23.66
CA PRO A 479 7.22 -5.20 -24.05
C PRO A 479 8.19 -5.81 -23.05
N LEU A 480 7.94 -7.06 -22.68
CA LEU A 480 8.83 -7.96 -21.95
C LEU A 480 9.23 -9.12 -22.88
N PRO A 481 10.49 -9.19 -23.36
CA PRO A 481 10.98 -10.27 -24.21
C PRO A 481 11.42 -11.49 -23.39
N GLN A 482 11.82 -12.57 -24.10
CA GLN A 482 12.38 -13.83 -23.56
C GLN A 482 11.38 -14.70 -22.76
N SER A 483 11.08 -15.89 -23.28
CA SER A 483 10.09 -16.81 -22.70
C SER A 483 10.31 -17.14 -21.23
N PHE A 484 11.56 -17.34 -20.79
CA PHE A 484 11.89 -17.64 -19.39
C PHE A 484 11.70 -16.42 -18.48
N ALA A 485 11.98 -15.21 -18.96
CA ALA A 485 11.73 -13.98 -18.21
C ALA A 485 10.22 -13.70 -18.08
N ILE A 486 9.48 -13.89 -19.18
CA ILE A 486 8.00 -13.82 -19.20
C ILE A 486 7.40 -14.85 -18.25
N ALA A 487 7.85 -16.12 -18.34
CA ALA A 487 7.32 -17.19 -17.52
C ALA A 487 7.61 -16.97 -16.02
N ARG A 488 8.85 -16.59 -15.66
CA ARG A 488 9.22 -16.21 -14.29
C ARG A 488 8.41 -15.01 -13.77
N TYR A 489 8.17 -13.99 -14.62
CA TYR A 489 7.36 -12.83 -14.26
C TYR A 489 5.91 -13.23 -13.94
N LEU A 490 5.25 -13.98 -14.84
CA LEU A 490 3.89 -14.48 -14.63
C LEU A 490 3.82 -15.46 -13.44
N ALA A 491 4.82 -16.31 -13.25
CA ALA A 491 4.89 -17.24 -12.13
C ALA A 491 4.97 -16.52 -10.77
N ASN A 492 5.69 -15.40 -10.70
CA ASN A 492 5.73 -14.56 -9.49
C ASN A 492 4.39 -13.85 -9.23
N LEU A 493 3.71 -13.39 -10.27
CA LEU A 493 2.39 -12.76 -10.15
C LEU A 493 1.29 -13.74 -9.74
N PHE A 494 1.28 -14.95 -10.31
CA PHE A 494 0.20 -15.93 -10.16
C PHE A 494 0.49 -17.01 -9.09
N GLY A 495 1.64 -16.95 -8.41
CA GLY A 495 1.98 -17.86 -7.31
C GLY A 495 2.59 -19.21 -7.72
N PHE A 496 3.08 -19.32 -8.96
CA PHE A 496 3.75 -20.52 -9.50
C PHE A 496 5.29 -20.48 -9.44
N ALA A 497 5.88 -19.45 -8.81
CA ALA A 497 7.34 -19.32 -8.69
C ALA A 497 7.98 -20.23 -7.62
N GLY A 498 7.21 -20.71 -6.64
CA GLY A 498 7.72 -21.34 -5.41
C GLY A 498 7.39 -20.50 -4.17
N LYS A 499 7.31 -21.12 -2.98
CA LYS A 499 6.81 -20.46 -1.76
C LYS A 499 7.88 -19.68 -0.99
N THR A 500 9.15 -20.01 -1.22
CA THR A 500 10.31 -19.35 -0.59
C THR A 500 11.28 -18.86 -1.66
N PRO A 501 12.14 -17.85 -1.37
CA PRO A 501 13.16 -17.40 -2.33
C PRO A 501 14.11 -18.52 -2.76
N PHE A 502 14.38 -19.49 -1.88
CA PHE A 502 15.23 -20.64 -2.19
C PHE A 502 14.52 -21.67 -3.07
N GLU A 503 13.22 -21.91 -2.87
CA GLU A 503 12.41 -22.69 -3.82
C GLU A 503 12.38 -22.02 -5.19
N ALA A 504 12.18 -20.71 -5.26
CA ALA A 504 12.17 -19.98 -6.53
C ALA A 504 13.51 -20.07 -7.27
N ALA A 505 14.63 -19.95 -6.55
CA ALA A 505 15.96 -20.17 -7.12
C ALA A 505 16.17 -21.61 -7.63
N TRP A 506 15.59 -22.62 -6.97
CA TRP A 506 15.61 -24.00 -7.46
C TRP A 506 14.74 -24.21 -8.71
N VAL A 507 13.57 -23.57 -8.78
CA VAL A 507 12.72 -23.60 -9.98
C VAL A 507 13.46 -22.93 -11.15
N ASP A 508 14.13 -21.80 -10.90
CA ASP A 508 14.97 -21.10 -11.88
C ASP A 508 16.12 -21.98 -12.38
N ALA A 509 16.86 -22.61 -11.47
CA ALA A 509 17.99 -23.48 -11.83
C ALA A 509 17.57 -24.66 -12.71
N LEU A 510 16.42 -25.27 -12.45
CA LEU A 510 15.89 -26.36 -13.29
C LEU A 510 15.39 -25.85 -14.65
N ALA A 511 14.85 -24.63 -14.71
CA ALA A 511 14.42 -24.01 -15.96
C ALA A 511 15.62 -23.63 -16.85
N ASP A 512 16.70 -23.10 -16.27
CA ASP A 512 17.94 -22.85 -17.00
C ASP A 512 18.61 -24.17 -17.45
N GLN A 513 18.60 -25.22 -16.61
CA GLN A 513 19.07 -26.55 -17.00
C GLN A 513 18.25 -27.17 -18.16
N TYR A 514 16.93 -26.93 -18.19
CA TYR A 514 16.06 -27.29 -19.31
C TYR A 514 16.41 -26.52 -20.60
N LYS A 515 16.76 -25.24 -20.48
CA LYS A 515 17.17 -24.39 -21.60
C LYS A 515 18.48 -24.88 -22.24
N ASP A 516 19.44 -25.30 -21.41
CA ASP A 516 20.69 -25.91 -21.89
C ASP A 516 20.45 -27.24 -22.60
N TYR A 517 19.59 -28.08 -22.03
CA TYR A 517 19.14 -29.33 -22.67
C TYR A 517 18.40 -29.08 -24.01
N LEU A 518 17.53 -28.07 -24.10
CA LEU A 518 16.90 -27.68 -25.37
C LEU A 518 17.91 -27.25 -26.43
N ASN A 519 18.98 -26.55 -26.04
CA ASN A 519 20.06 -26.18 -26.96
C ASN A 519 20.82 -27.42 -27.45
N GLU A 520 21.07 -28.40 -26.57
CA GLU A 520 21.74 -29.65 -26.90
C GLU A 520 20.94 -30.47 -27.94
N ILE A 521 19.62 -30.58 -27.80
CA ILE A 521 18.76 -31.31 -28.76
C ILE A 521 18.28 -30.46 -29.94
N ARG A 522 18.73 -29.20 -30.06
CA ARG A 522 18.20 -28.25 -31.06
C ARG A 522 18.37 -28.74 -32.49
N GLY A 523 19.48 -29.40 -32.81
CA GLY A 523 19.73 -29.96 -34.15
C GLY A 523 18.67 -30.98 -34.54
N PHE A 524 18.35 -31.91 -33.62
CA PHE A 524 17.25 -32.87 -33.81
C PHE A 524 15.89 -32.18 -33.96
N LEU A 525 15.55 -31.22 -33.10
CA LEU A 525 14.24 -30.54 -33.14
C LEU A 525 14.01 -29.77 -34.46
N VAL A 526 15.00 -29.03 -34.94
CA VAL A 526 14.89 -28.26 -36.18
C VAL A 526 14.64 -29.17 -37.39
N VAL A 527 15.32 -30.32 -37.47
CA VAL A 527 15.07 -31.34 -38.50
C VAL A 527 13.72 -32.04 -38.29
N ALA A 528 13.37 -32.39 -37.05
CA ALA A 528 12.12 -33.09 -36.72
C ALA A 528 10.86 -32.27 -37.05
N TYR A 529 10.95 -30.94 -36.99
CA TYR A 529 9.90 -29.99 -37.38
C TYR A 529 9.93 -29.58 -38.87
N GLY A 530 10.92 -30.03 -39.65
CA GLY A 530 11.05 -29.66 -41.07
C GLY A 530 11.61 -28.26 -41.33
N PHE A 531 12.32 -27.65 -40.36
CA PHE A 531 12.97 -26.34 -40.52
C PHE A 531 14.41 -26.43 -41.06
N ALA A 532 14.98 -27.62 -41.18
CA ALA A 532 16.25 -27.89 -41.87
C ALA A 532 16.29 -29.33 -42.38
N ASP A 533 17.06 -29.56 -43.44
CA ASP A 533 17.39 -30.90 -43.93
C ASP A 533 18.36 -31.61 -42.97
N GLY A 534 18.18 -32.93 -42.80
CA GLY A 534 19.11 -33.75 -42.01
C GLY A 534 18.60 -35.16 -41.76
N ASP A 535 19.50 -36.05 -41.33
CA ASP A 535 19.14 -37.40 -40.92
C ASP A 535 18.53 -37.38 -39.50
N LYS A 536 17.19 -37.40 -39.45
CA LYS A 536 16.40 -37.38 -38.22
C LYS A 536 16.71 -38.57 -37.30
N GLU A 537 16.94 -39.77 -37.84
CA GLU A 537 17.17 -40.97 -37.02
C GLU A 537 18.60 -41.03 -36.50
N LYS A 538 19.58 -40.52 -37.27
CA LYS A 538 20.94 -40.32 -36.75
C LYS A 538 20.97 -39.29 -35.63
N LEU A 539 20.38 -38.10 -35.85
CA LEU A 539 20.30 -37.04 -34.82
C LEU A 539 19.52 -37.49 -33.58
N LYS A 540 18.50 -38.34 -33.74
CA LYS A 540 17.78 -38.95 -32.63
C LYS A 540 18.71 -39.81 -31.76
N LYS A 541 19.45 -40.75 -32.36
CA LYS A 541 20.32 -41.69 -31.63
C LYS A 541 21.59 -41.05 -31.07
N GLU A 542 22.24 -40.18 -31.83
CA GLU A 542 23.54 -39.61 -31.47
C GLU A 542 23.44 -38.36 -30.58
N MET A 543 22.30 -37.65 -30.60
CA MET A 543 22.11 -36.37 -29.89
C MET A 543 20.87 -36.39 -28.98
N ALA A 544 19.68 -36.70 -29.51
CA ALA A 544 18.45 -36.53 -28.75
C ALA A 544 18.31 -37.53 -27.59
N GLU A 545 18.44 -38.82 -27.84
CA GLU A 545 18.29 -39.89 -26.84
C GLU A 545 19.32 -39.76 -25.68
N PRO A 546 20.62 -39.53 -25.93
CA PRO A 546 21.60 -39.29 -24.85
C PRO A 546 21.29 -38.04 -24.02
N ALA A 547 20.92 -36.93 -24.66
CA ALA A 547 20.61 -35.68 -23.97
C ALA A 547 19.31 -35.77 -23.15
N ILE A 548 18.27 -36.45 -23.68
CA ILE A 548 17.04 -36.78 -22.97
C ILE A 548 17.39 -37.61 -21.73
N HIS A 549 18.13 -38.72 -21.87
CA HIS A 549 18.47 -39.55 -20.72
C HIS A 549 19.22 -38.74 -19.65
N LYS A 550 20.24 -37.96 -20.04
CA LYS A 550 21.02 -37.12 -19.12
C LYS A 550 20.14 -36.12 -18.36
N PHE A 551 19.30 -35.37 -19.07
CA PHE A 551 18.47 -34.34 -18.48
C PHE A 551 17.36 -34.91 -17.59
N TYR A 552 16.65 -35.94 -18.05
CA TYR A 552 15.57 -36.55 -17.28
C TYR A 552 16.10 -37.35 -16.06
N SER A 553 17.32 -37.88 -16.09
CA SER A 553 18.00 -38.39 -14.89
C SER A 553 18.21 -37.33 -13.80
N ILE A 554 18.49 -36.07 -14.18
CA ILE A 554 18.61 -34.96 -13.22
C ILE A 554 17.24 -34.65 -12.60
N LEU A 555 16.18 -34.61 -13.42
CA LEU A 555 14.80 -34.37 -12.97
C LEU A 555 14.27 -35.49 -12.05
N GLU A 556 14.53 -36.75 -12.40
CA GLU A 556 14.13 -37.92 -11.61
C GLU A 556 14.82 -37.92 -10.24
N LYS A 557 16.13 -37.63 -10.21
CA LYS A 557 16.87 -37.42 -8.96
C LYS A 557 16.28 -36.26 -8.16
N ARG A 558 16.00 -35.12 -8.80
CA ARG A 558 15.44 -33.94 -8.12
C ARG A 558 14.06 -34.22 -7.54
N ALA A 559 13.19 -34.95 -8.24
CA ALA A 559 11.89 -35.35 -7.74
C ALA A 559 12.02 -36.24 -6.49
N LYS A 560 12.96 -37.19 -6.49
CA LYS A 560 13.30 -38.03 -5.34
C LYS A 560 13.84 -37.22 -4.16
N ASP A 561 14.79 -36.31 -4.41
CA ASP A 561 15.38 -35.43 -3.39
C ASP A 561 14.35 -34.44 -2.82
N ASN A 562 13.31 -34.07 -3.58
CA ASN A 562 12.16 -33.29 -3.14
C ASN A 562 11.09 -34.14 -2.39
N GLY A 563 11.40 -35.40 -2.05
CA GLY A 563 10.55 -36.30 -1.27
C GLY A 563 9.44 -37.00 -2.07
N SER A 564 9.58 -37.10 -3.40
CA SER A 564 8.63 -37.78 -4.30
C SER A 564 7.16 -37.33 -4.14
N ASN A 565 6.94 -36.06 -3.80
CA ASN A 565 5.61 -35.53 -3.48
C ASN A 565 4.75 -35.11 -4.70
N GLY A 566 5.19 -35.49 -5.91
CA GLY A 566 4.59 -35.08 -7.17
C GLY A 566 4.84 -33.62 -7.57
N HIS A 567 5.96 -33.02 -7.16
CA HIS A 567 6.49 -31.73 -7.67
C HIS A 567 8.01 -31.77 -7.76
N PHE A 568 8.61 -31.01 -8.68
CA PHE A 568 10.08 -30.88 -8.73
C PHE A 568 10.66 -30.02 -7.61
N VAL A 569 9.91 -29.03 -7.12
CA VAL A 569 10.34 -28.10 -6.07
C VAL A 569 9.18 -27.79 -5.12
N GLY A 570 9.43 -27.84 -3.82
CA GLY A 570 8.44 -27.50 -2.81
C GLY A 570 7.30 -28.53 -2.78
N ASN A 571 6.07 -28.09 -2.53
CA ASN A 571 4.89 -28.94 -2.40
C ASN A 571 3.64 -28.37 -3.09
N SER A 572 3.84 -27.64 -4.19
CA SER A 572 2.76 -27.03 -4.99
C SER A 572 3.21 -26.84 -6.43
N LEU A 573 2.24 -26.72 -7.35
CA LEU A 573 2.50 -26.50 -8.77
C LEU A 573 3.40 -25.27 -9.01
N THR A 574 4.42 -25.46 -9.82
CA THR A 574 5.37 -24.41 -10.24
C THR A 574 5.52 -24.36 -11.76
N TRP A 575 6.09 -23.27 -12.29
CA TRP A 575 6.25 -23.12 -13.74
C TRP A 575 7.26 -24.10 -14.38
N ILE A 576 8.17 -24.71 -13.59
CA ILE A 576 9.00 -25.83 -14.08
C ILE A 576 8.16 -27.10 -14.29
N ASP A 577 7.20 -27.41 -13.41
CA ASP A 577 6.30 -28.56 -13.60
C ASP A 577 5.53 -28.43 -14.93
N LEU A 578 5.14 -27.20 -15.31
CA LEU A 578 4.48 -26.87 -16.58
C LEU A 578 5.40 -27.04 -17.80
N ILE A 579 6.62 -26.47 -17.76
CA ILE A 579 7.64 -26.60 -18.81
C ILE A 579 7.86 -28.07 -19.15
N ILE A 580 8.17 -28.87 -18.14
CA ILE A 580 8.51 -30.28 -18.34
C ILE A 580 7.30 -31.06 -18.85
N SER A 581 6.09 -30.79 -18.32
CA SER A 581 4.87 -31.48 -18.72
C SER A 581 4.48 -31.26 -20.19
N ASP A 582 4.60 -30.02 -20.70
CA ASP A 582 4.30 -29.74 -22.12
C ASP A 582 5.40 -30.28 -23.04
N HIS A 583 6.67 -30.15 -22.66
CA HIS A 583 7.80 -30.65 -23.45
C HIS A 583 7.79 -32.17 -23.61
N ILE A 584 7.40 -32.94 -22.59
CA ILE A 584 7.24 -34.40 -22.74
C ILE A 584 6.20 -34.73 -23.83
N GLY A 585 5.12 -33.94 -23.93
CA GLY A 585 4.12 -34.11 -24.99
C GLY A 585 4.66 -33.81 -26.40
N VAL A 586 5.67 -32.94 -26.52
CA VAL A 586 6.42 -32.73 -27.77
C VAL A 586 7.33 -33.93 -28.06
N LEU A 587 8.11 -34.37 -27.07
CA LEU A 587 9.05 -35.49 -27.23
C LEU A 587 8.37 -36.78 -27.66
N GLU A 588 7.26 -37.15 -27.03
CA GLU A 588 6.55 -38.40 -27.34
C GLU A 588 5.96 -38.42 -28.77
N GLY A 589 5.72 -37.26 -29.38
CA GLY A 589 5.32 -37.12 -30.78
C GLY A 589 6.44 -37.41 -31.80
N HIS A 590 7.69 -37.56 -31.35
CA HIS A 590 8.85 -37.85 -32.21
C HIS A 590 9.70 -39.03 -31.73
N ILE A 591 9.70 -39.31 -30.43
CA ILE A 591 10.40 -40.40 -29.76
C ILE A 591 9.38 -41.04 -28.80
N PRO A 592 8.57 -42.00 -29.27
CA PRO A 592 7.61 -42.70 -28.42
C PRO A 592 8.30 -43.32 -27.20
N ASN A 593 7.68 -43.19 -26.03
CA ASN A 593 8.22 -43.68 -24.75
C ASN A 593 9.56 -43.04 -24.30
N ALA A 594 9.94 -41.86 -24.82
CA ALA A 594 11.21 -41.15 -24.51
C ALA A 594 11.56 -41.05 -23.01
N ILE A 595 10.55 -41.07 -22.12
CA ILE A 595 10.73 -40.93 -20.68
C ILE A 595 10.27 -42.14 -19.85
N SER A 596 10.08 -43.31 -20.45
CA SER A 596 9.57 -44.49 -19.74
C SER A 596 10.47 -44.96 -18.58
N ALA A 597 11.77 -44.64 -18.63
CA ALA A 597 12.75 -44.90 -17.58
C ALA A 597 12.64 -43.97 -16.35
N PHE A 598 11.79 -42.94 -16.39
CA PHE A 598 11.68 -41.90 -15.37
C PHE A 598 10.26 -41.88 -14.74
N PRO A 599 9.97 -42.78 -13.79
CA PRO A 599 8.63 -42.94 -13.23
C PRO A 599 8.16 -41.72 -12.42
N LEU A 600 9.02 -41.07 -11.64
CA LEU A 600 8.62 -39.88 -10.87
C LEU A 600 8.34 -38.68 -11.78
N VAL A 601 9.13 -38.49 -12.84
CA VAL A 601 8.82 -37.46 -13.85
C VAL A 601 7.47 -37.73 -14.53
N ASN A 602 7.16 -38.98 -14.85
CA ASN A 602 5.85 -39.37 -15.39
C ASN A 602 4.70 -39.10 -14.41
N GLU A 603 4.90 -39.33 -13.11
CA GLU A 603 3.92 -39.02 -12.08
C GLU A 603 3.66 -37.51 -11.98
N ILE A 604 4.72 -36.70 -11.94
CA ILE A 604 4.64 -35.23 -11.91
C ILE A 604 3.89 -34.71 -13.14
N ARG A 605 4.17 -35.24 -14.34
CA ARG A 605 3.44 -34.89 -15.56
C ARG A 605 1.95 -35.21 -15.42
N LYS A 606 1.58 -36.44 -15.02
CA LYS A 606 0.18 -36.86 -14.85
C LYS A 606 -0.57 -36.00 -13.84
N LYS A 607 0.08 -35.65 -12.72
CA LYS A 607 -0.49 -34.79 -11.67
C LYS A 607 -0.62 -33.32 -12.11
N THR A 608 0.30 -32.85 -12.95
CA THR A 608 0.27 -31.50 -13.51
C THR A 608 -0.87 -31.38 -14.53
N THR A 609 -0.91 -32.28 -15.52
CA THR A 609 -1.91 -32.24 -16.60
C THR A 609 -3.32 -32.67 -16.16
N SER A 610 -3.49 -33.27 -14.98
CA SER A 610 -4.81 -33.52 -14.39
C SER A 610 -5.41 -32.33 -13.64
N ASN A 611 -4.67 -31.21 -13.51
CA ASN A 611 -5.24 -29.96 -12.98
C ASN A 611 -6.43 -29.51 -13.86
N PRO A 612 -7.65 -29.31 -13.31
CA PRO A 612 -8.85 -29.07 -14.12
C PRO A 612 -8.73 -27.90 -15.11
N LYS A 613 -8.15 -26.76 -14.69
CA LYS A 613 -7.99 -25.58 -15.55
C LYS A 613 -6.95 -25.79 -16.64
N LEU A 614 -5.86 -26.50 -16.32
CA LEU A 614 -4.83 -26.82 -17.32
C LEU A 614 -5.35 -27.85 -18.33
N LYS A 615 -6.09 -28.86 -17.86
CA LYS A 615 -6.75 -29.84 -18.72
C LYS A 615 -7.75 -29.17 -19.66
N GLU A 616 -8.60 -28.28 -19.15
CA GLU A 616 -9.53 -27.50 -19.98
C GLU A 616 -8.81 -26.73 -21.09
N TRP A 617 -7.68 -26.08 -20.79
CA TRP A 617 -6.86 -25.43 -21.81
C TRP A 617 -6.25 -26.42 -22.81
N ILE A 618 -5.66 -27.52 -22.34
CA ILE A 618 -5.04 -28.55 -23.20
C ILE A 618 -6.08 -29.16 -24.15
N ASP A 619 -7.31 -29.38 -23.69
CA ASP A 619 -8.40 -29.95 -24.49
C ASP A 619 -9.00 -28.94 -25.50
N LYS A 620 -8.84 -27.62 -25.27
CA LYS A 620 -9.40 -26.54 -26.12
C LYS A 620 -8.38 -25.82 -27.01
N ARG A 621 -7.08 -25.87 -26.70
CA ARG A 621 -6.05 -25.10 -27.42
C ARG A 621 -5.94 -25.55 -28.90
N PRO A 622 -5.57 -24.65 -29.83
CA PRO A 622 -5.33 -25.03 -31.22
C PRO A 622 -4.31 -26.16 -31.33
N VAL A 623 -4.63 -27.19 -32.12
CA VAL A 623 -3.73 -28.33 -32.37
C VAL A 623 -2.61 -27.90 -33.30
N THR A 624 -1.37 -27.96 -32.81
CA THR A 624 -0.16 -27.58 -33.55
C THR A 624 0.92 -28.66 -33.41
N PRO A 625 1.80 -28.86 -34.42
CA PRO A 625 2.80 -29.93 -34.38
C PRO A 625 3.75 -29.87 -33.18
N PHE A 626 4.02 -28.65 -32.69
CA PHE A 626 4.88 -28.32 -31.54
C PHE A 626 4.37 -27.08 -30.80
#